data_AF-A0A5I9BHZ0-F1
#
_entry.id   AF-A0A5I9BHZ0-F1
#
_cell.length_a   1.000
_cell.length_b   1.000
_cell.length_c   1.000
_cell.angle_alpha   90.00
_cell.angle_beta   90.00
_cell.angle_gamma   90.00
#
_symmetry.space_group_name_H-M   'P 1'
#
loop_
_entity.id
_entity.type
_entity.pdbx_description
1 polymer ?
#
loop_
_entity_poly.entity_id
_entity_poly.type
_entity_poly.pdbx_seq_one_letter_code
_entity_poly.pdbx_strand_id
1 'polypeptide(L)'
;MKERGITDGLTMNQLAERNAEHVTTIAALEARCAALVAENVGLKYQEPAGYHVIKECGKVGCSVATLEEAEKTRDFWNKKWTIRPYFYSAQPASERERIRREHAEWSDKTFGDVGPVGPLKHLSKEALETAAEPGDLSEWADMQFLLWDAQRRAGISDEQITLAMVEKLAVNKKREWPEPKDGEPRLHIKEQPAPVVPDEMATSDDMNLYQKSFAQGWNACRAAMLQGGQPVSNRDELSSPVIPDGYALVPIVPTEYMVINGFESEPDPHFSDEKVWAEYEALSGCRRAARRAELCWAAMIKAAPKQEGNNG
;
A
#
# COMPACT_ATOMS: atom_id res chain seq x y z
N MET A 1 -29.67 -19.56 92.82
CA MET A 1 -29.72 -20.08 91.43
C MET A 1 -28.47 -19.56 90.73
N LYS A 2 -27.54 -20.46 90.35
CA LYS A 2 -26.31 -20.09 89.63
C LYS A 2 -26.66 -19.83 88.17
N GLU A 3 -26.37 -18.63 87.69
CA GLU A 3 -26.44 -18.29 86.27
C GLU A 3 -25.50 -19.21 85.48
N ARG A 4 -26.09 -19.98 84.56
CA ARG A 4 -25.33 -20.79 83.60
C ARG A 4 -24.80 -19.84 82.53
N GLY A 5 -23.58 -19.34 82.73
CA GLY A 5 -22.79 -18.80 81.64
C GLY A 5 -22.49 -19.93 80.67
N ILE A 6 -23.03 -19.84 79.45
CA ILE A 6 -22.72 -20.75 78.35
C ILE A 6 -21.28 -20.44 77.92
N THR A 7 -20.32 -21.16 78.49
CA THR A 7 -19.01 -21.36 77.86
C THR A 7 -19.06 -22.72 77.18
N ASP A 8 -18.44 -22.88 76.02
CA ASP A 8 -18.55 -24.01 75.07
C ASP A 8 -18.10 -25.40 75.62
N GLY A 9 -18.35 -25.75 76.88
CA GLY A 9 -17.87 -26.97 77.50
C GLY A 9 -16.34 -27.03 77.68
N LEU A 10 -15.64 -25.93 77.42
CA LEU A 10 -14.19 -25.84 77.52
C LEU A 10 -13.75 -25.62 78.96
N THR A 11 -12.71 -26.34 79.38
CA THR A 11 -12.04 -26.14 80.67
C THR A 11 -11.31 -24.79 80.71
N MET A 12 -11.02 -24.28 81.91
CA MET A 12 -10.31 -23.01 82.08
C MET A 12 -8.95 -22.98 81.37
N ASN A 13 -8.25 -24.12 81.28
CA ASN A 13 -6.99 -24.22 80.55
C ASN A 13 -7.19 -24.09 79.02
N GLN A 14 -8.23 -24.72 78.48
CA GLN A 14 -8.55 -24.60 77.04
C GLN A 14 -9.01 -23.18 76.67
N LEU A 15 -9.71 -22.49 77.58
CA LEU A 15 -10.04 -21.07 77.42
C LEU A 15 -8.78 -20.18 77.44
N ALA A 16 -7.82 -20.48 78.30
CA ALA A 16 -6.54 -19.77 78.34
C ALA A 16 -5.72 -19.97 77.06
N GLU A 17 -5.67 -21.20 76.54
CA GLU A 17 -5.03 -21.51 75.26
C GLU A 17 -5.69 -20.77 74.09
N ARG A 18 -7.03 -20.82 73.98
CA ARG A 18 -7.78 -20.13 72.93
C ARG A 18 -7.61 -18.61 73.00
N ASN A 19 -7.53 -18.05 74.22
CA ASN A 19 -7.22 -16.64 74.41
C ASN A 19 -5.79 -16.29 73.98
N ALA A 20 -4.80 -17.16 74.26
CA ALA A 20 -3.43 -16.95 73.79
C ALA A 20 -3.33 -16.98 72.25
N GLU A 21 -4.08 -17.88 71.60
CA GLU A 21 -4.20 -17.92 70.13
C GLU A 21 -4.84 -16.65 69.56
N HIS A 22 -5.92 -16.16 70.18
CA HIS A 22 -6.57 -14.92 69.78
C HIS A 22 -5.63 -13.71 69.93
N VAL A 23 -4.89 -13.60 71.05
CA VAL A 23 -3.92 -12.52 71.26
C VAL A 23 -2.82 -12.56 70.20
N THR A 24 -2.33 -13.75 69.86
CA THR A 24 -1.32 -13.93 68.80
C THR A 24 -1.87 -13.51 67.44
N THR A 25 -3.12 -13.87 67.15
CA THR A 25 -3.81 -13.50 65.90
C THR A 25 -4.05 -12.00 65.80
N ILE A 26 -4.48 -11.36 66.89
CA ILE A 26 -4.68 -9.91 66.96
C ILE A 26 -3.37 -9.19 66.70
N ALA A 27 -2.28 -9.58 67.38
CA ALA A 27 -0.97 -8.97 67.16
C ALA A 27 -0.49 -9.12 65.70
N ALA A 28 -0.72 -10.28 65.07
CA ALA A 28 -0.40 -10.49 63.67
C ALA A 28 -1.23 -9.62 62.72
N LEU A 29 -2.52 -9.42 63.01
CA LEU A 29 -3.41 -8.55 62.23
C LEU A 29 -3.03 -7.08 62.39
N GLU A 30 -2.69 -6.63 63.60
CA GLU A 30 -2.21 -5.27 63.85
C GLU A 30 -0.91 -4.97 63.08
N ALA A 31 0.03 -5.93 63.06
CA ALA A 31 1.26 -5.81 62.27
C ALA A 31 0.97 -5.71 60.75
N ARG A 32 0.02 -6.49 60.22
CA ARG A 32 -0.41 -6.40 58.81
C ARG A 32 -1.08 -5.07 58.48
N CYS A 33 -1.92 -4.55 59.38
CA CYS A 33 -2.54 -3.24 59.21
C CYS A 33 -1.49 -2.12 59.21
N ALA A 34 -0.50 -2.17 60.11
CA ALA A 34 0.59 -1.21 60.13
C ALA A 34 1.42 -1.24 58.84
N ALA A 35 1.71 -2.43 58.30
CA ALA A 35 2.41 -2.60 57.03
C ALA A 35 1.61 -2.01 55.84
N LEU A 36 0.30 -2.29 55.77
CA LEU A 36 -0.58 -1.73 54.74
C LEU A 36 -0.70 -0.20 54.82
N VAL A 37 -0.70 0.37 56.03
CA VAL A 37 -0.69 1.82 56.21
C VAL A 37 0.64 2.40 55.72
N ALA A 38 1.77 1.77 56.01
CA ALA A 38 3.08 2.21 55.53
C ALA A 38 3.19 2.13 53.99
N GLU A 39 2.69 1.07 53.38
CA GLU A 39 2.63 0.90 51.92
C GLU A 39 1.75 1.98 51.26
N ASN A 40 0.55 2.23 51.82
CA ASN A 40 -0.34 3.28 51.33
C ASN A 40 0.27 4.68 51.47
N VAL A 41 1.03 4.94 52.54
CA VAL A 41 1.78 6.19 52.70
C VAL A 41 2.83 6.31 51.61
N GLY A 42 3.58 5.23 51.31
CA GLY A 42 4.55 5.19 50.21
C GLY A 42 3.94 5.50 48.84
N LEU A 43 2.76 4.95 48.55
CA LEU A 43 2.02 5.22 47.31
C LEU A 43 1.52 6.67 47.20
N LYS A 44 1.24 7.33 48.32
CA LYS A 44 0.74 8.71 48.35
C LYS A 44 1.78 9.75 47.94
N TYR A 45 3.06 9.40 48.01
CA TYR A 45 4.20 10.27 47.69
C TYR A 45 4.99 9.81 46.47
N GLN A 46 4.51 8.82 45.72
CA GLN A 46 5.14 8.43 44.47
C GLN A 46 4.94 9.55 43.44
N GLU A 47 6.02 10.00 42.80
CA GLU A 47 5.87 10.92 41.67
C GLU A 47 5.22 10.19 40.49
N PRO A 48 4.25 10.82 39.81
CA PRO A 48 3.64 10.23 38.63
C PRO A 48 4.66 10.12 37.49
N ALA A 49 4.60 8.99 36.77
CA ALA A 49 5.38 8.75 35.56
C ALA A 49 4.94 9.64 34.37
N GLY A 50 3.76 10.27 34.48
CA GLY A 50 3.26 11.28 33.58
C GLY A 50 1.77 11.53 33.79
N TYR A 51 1.14 12.22 32.84
CA TYR A 51 -0.25 12.64 32.91
C TYR A 51 -1.00 12.31 31.62
N HIS A 52 -2.18 11.70 31.76
CA HIS A 52 -3.12 11.48 30.65
C HIS A 52 -4.07 12.66 30.52
N VAL A 53 -4.25 13.17 29.30
CA VAL A 53 -5.35 14.06 28.95
C VAL A 53 -6.47 13.22 28.36
N ILE A 54 -7.59 13.12 29.08
CA ILE A 54 -8.68 12.17 28.82
C ILE A 54 -9.89 12.92 28.28
N LYS A 55 -10.39 12.46 27.14
CA LYS A 55 -11.58 13.03 26.47
C LYS A 55 -12.84 12.78 27.30
N GLU A 56 -13.92 13.52 27.03
CA GLU A 56 -15.22 13.31 27.70
C GLU A 56 -15.75 11.88 27.57
N CYS A 57 -15.41 11.18 26.47
CA CYS A 57 -15.77 9.77 26.26
C CYS A 57 -14.94 8.77 27.10
N GLY A 58 -14.05 9.24 27.98
CA GLY A 58 -13.22 8.42 28.85
C GLY A 58 -11.97 7.83 28.18
N LYS A 59 -11.76 8.06 26.88
CA LYS A 59 -10.55 7.60 26.16
C LYS A 59 -9.39 8.56 26.38
N VAL A 60 -8.19 8.02 26.53
CA VAL A 60 -6.94 8.79 26.55
C VAL A 60 -6.79 9.48 25.19
N GLY A 61 -6.66 10.80 25.20
CA GLY A 61 -6.35 11.58 24.01
C GLY A 61 -4.86 11.66 23.75
N CYS A 62 -4.08 11.94 24.80
CA CYS A 62 -2.62 11.91 24.79
C CYS A 62 -2.08 11.69 26.21
N SER A 63 -0.78 11.38 26.28
CA SER A 63 0.00 11.26 27.50
C SER A 63 1.20 12.19 27.40
N VAL A 64 1.49 12.92 28.47
CA VAL A 64 2.59 13.89 28.52
C VAL A 64 3.39 13.70 29.81
N ALA A 65 4.63 14.16 29.81
CA ALA A 65 5.55 13.93 30.93
C ALA A 65 5.19 14.79 32.15
N THR A 66 4.68 16.01 31.93
CA THR A 66 4.47 16.99 33.01
C THR A 66 3.01 17.43 33.15
N LEU A 67 2.64 17.86 34.36
CA LEU A 67 1.30 18.39 34.63
C LEU A 67 1.04 19.66 33.81
N GLU A 68 2.05 20.52 33.69
CA GLU A 68 1.95 21.79 32.96
C GLU A 68 1.64 21.55 31.47
N GLU A 69 2.31 20.59 30.84
CA GLU A 69 2.01 20.20 29.45
C GLU A 69 0.59 19.63 29.32
N ALA A 70 0.12 18.87 30.32
CA ALA A 70 -1.21 18.30 30.31
C ALA A 70 -2.28 19.39 30.41
N GLU A 71 -2.05 20.40 31.25
CA GLU A 71 -2.92 21.56 31.41
C GLU A 71 -2.97 22.42 30.15
N LYS A 72 -1.81 22.73 29.56
CA LYS A 72 -1.73 23.45 28.27
C LYS A 72 -2.47 22.69 27.16
N THR A 73 -2.27 21.38 27.10
CA THR A 73 -2.93 20.52 26.10
C THR A 73 -4.45 20.48 26.31
N ARG A 74 -4.92 20.25 27.54
CA ARG A 74 -6.34 20.32 27.88
C ARG A 74 -6.92 21.68 27.50
N ASP A 75 -6.28 22.77 27.89
CA ASP A 75 -6.81 24.12 27.70
C ASP A 75 -6.82 24.57 26.24
N PHE A 76 -5.87 24.10 25.44
CA PHE A 76 -5.83 24.31 24.00
C PHE A 76 -6.91 23.51 23.27
N TRP A 77 -7.09 22.22 23.61
CA TRP A 77 -7.98 21.33 22.88
C TRP A 77 -9.43 21.38 23.38
N ASN A 78 -9.65 21.21 24.68
CA ASN A 78 -10.98 21.27 25.31
C ASN A 78 -10.86 21.31 26.85
N LYS A 79 -11.25 22.43 27.46
CA LYS A 79 -11.23 22.62 28.92
C LYS A 79 -12.06 21.61 29.74
N LYS A 80 -13.01 20.90 29.11
CA LYS A 80 -13.80 19.86 29.76
C LYS A 80 -13.07 18.51 29.85
N TRP A 81 -11.94 18.34 29.17
CA TRP A 81 -11.13 17.12 29.27
C TRP A 81 -10.48 17.02 30.65
N THR A 82 -10.29 15.78 31.10
CA THR A 82 -9.79 15.51 32.46
C THR A 82 -8.33 15.11 32.41
N ILE A 83 -7.55 15.53 33.41
CA ILE A 83 -6.15 15.15 33.56
C ILE A 83 -6.06 14.09 34.65
N ARG A 84 -5.39 12.97 34.39
CA ARG A 84 -5.11 11.95 35.41
C ARG A 84 -3.63 11.61 35.46
N PRO A 85 -2.98 11.64 36.64
CA PRO A 85 -1.64 11.11 36.79
C PRO A 85 -1.65 9.59 36.55
N TYR A 86 -0.60 9.09 35.92
CA TYR A 86 -0.34 7.66 35.82
C TYR A 86 1.04 7.36 36.42
N PHE A 87 1.14 6.23 37.11
CA PHE A 87 2.33 5.84 37.87
C PHE A 87 3.08 4.64 37.25
N TYR A 88 2.56 4.12 36.14
CA TYR A 88 3.24 3.11 35.35
C TYR A 88 4.19 3.78 34.35
N SER A 89 5.39 3.25 34.18
CA SER A 89 6.24 3.67 33.06
C SER A 89 5.49 3.41 31.75
N ALA A 90 5.61 4.31 30.77
CA ALA A 90 5.27 3.95 29.38
C ALA A 90 5.94 2.61 29.10
N GLN A 91 5.21 1.66 28.48
CA GLN A 91 5.80 0.36 28.21
C GLN A 91 7.14 0.59 27.50
N PRO A 92 8.23 -0.02 27.98
CA PRO A 92 9.51 0.12 27.30
C PRO A 92 9.28 -0.19 25.84
N ALA A 93 9.89 0.60 24.96
CA ALA A 93 9.89 0.33 23.53
C ALA A 93 10.17 -1.16 23.35
N SER A 94 9.30 -1.86 22.60
CA SER A 94 9.49 -3.29 22.37
C SER A 94 10.92 -3.55 21.87
N GLU A 95 11.47 -4.72 22.14
CA GLU A 95 12.82 -5.07 21.69
C GLU A 95 13.02 -4.80 20.19
N ARG A 96 11.97 -5.04 19.40
CA ARG A 96 11.90 -4.74 17.96
C ARG A 96 12.06 -3.24 17.64
N GLU A 97 11.48 -2.36 18.45
CA GLU A 97 11.63 -0.91 18.31
C GLU A 97 13.02 -0.45 18.74
N ARG A 98 13.60 -1.05 19.80
CA ARG A 98 14.98 -0.75 20.19
C ARG A 98 15.95 -1.10 19.05
N ILE A 99 15.84 -2.32 18.51
CA ILE A 99 16.65 -2.81 17.39
C ILE A 99 16.48 -1.92 16.15
N ARG A 100 15.24 -1.50 15.83
CA ARG A 100 14.98 -0.61 14.69
C ARG A 100 15.72 0.72 14.81
N ARG A 101 15.73 1.33 15.99
CA ARG A 101 16.45 2.60 16.22
C ARG A 101 17.96 2.43 16.16
N GLU A 102 18.50 1.40 16.82
CA GLU A 102 19.93 1.09 16.77
C GLU A 102 20.39 0.84 15.32
N HIS A 103 19.59 0.12 14.53
CA HIS A 103 19.82 -0.09 13.11
C HIS A 103 19.81 1.24 12.33
N ALA A 104 18.83 2.12 12.58
CA ALA A 104 18.76 3.43 11.91
C ALA A 104 19.99 4.29 12.21
N GLU A 105 20.42 4.36 13.48
CA GLU A 105 21.62 5.10 13.89
C GLU A 105 22.89 4.55 13.23
N TRP A 106 23.04 3.22 13.18
CA TRP A 106 24.15 2.57 12.49
C TRP A 106 24.12 2.81 10.97
N SER A 107 22.94 2.71 10.35
CA SER A 107 22.75 2.94 8.91
C SER A 107 23.11 4.37 8.52
N ASP A 108 22.67 5.37 9.29
CA ASP A 108 23.02 6.78 9.06
C ASP A 108 24.53 7.03 9.21
N LYS A 109 25.15 6.43 10.21
CA LYS A 109 26.59 6.54 10.42
C LYS A 109 27.41 5.89 9.30
N THR A 110 26.92 4.80 8.74
CA THR A 110 27.65 3.96 7.78
C THR A 110 27.46 4.43 6.34
N PHE A 111 26.23 4.76 5.97
CA PHE A 111 25.86 5.07 4.58
C PHE A 111 25.56 6.56 4.35
N GLY A 112 25.40 7.35 5.42
CA GLY A 112 25.10 8.78 5.32
C GLY A 112 23.70 9.06 4.77
N ASP A 113 23.57 10.23 4.11
CA ASP A 113 22.32 10.74 3.56
C ASP A 113 22.04 10.14 2.16
N VAL A 114 21.60 8.89 2.15
CA VAL A 114 21.14 8.18 0.95
C VAL A 114 19.62 8.01 0.97
N GLY A 115 19.00 8.05 -0.21
CA GLY A 115 17.56 7.87 -0.38
C GLY A 115 17.09 6.41 -0.31
N PRO A 116 15.77 6.16 -0.38
CA PRO A 116 15.17 4.83 -0.16
C PRO A 116 15.42 3.83 -1.28
N VAL A 117 15.85 4.26 -2.47
CA VAL A 117 15.99 3.41 -3.66
C VAL A 117 17.08 2.34 -3.49
N GLY A 118 18.19 2.67 -2.82
CA GLY A 118 19.28 1.72 -2.57
C GLY A 118 18.81 0.51 -1.75
N PRO A 119 18.28 0.75 -0.53
CA PRO A 119 17.71 -0.31 0.30
C PRO A 119 16.62 -1.13 -0.40
N LEU A 120 15.76 -0.52 -1.23
CA LEU A 120 14.74 -1.25 -1.99
C LEU A 120 15.32 -2.18 -3.05
N LYS A 121 16.36 -1.74 -3.78
CA LYS A 121 17.06 -2.61 -4.74
C LYS A 121 17.78 -3.76 -4.06
N HIS A 122 18.30 -3.53 -2.86
CA HIS A 122 18.91 -4.57 -2.04
C HIS A 122 17.85 -5.55 -1.54
N LEU A 123 16.71 -5.06 -1.06
CA LEU A 123 15.59 -5.88 -0.59
C LEU A 123 15.13 -6.90 -1.66
N SER A 124 15.16 -6.52 -2.95
CA SER A 124 14.86 -7.45 -4.04
C SER A 124 15.83 -8.63 -4.14
N LYS A 125 17.11 -8.45 -3.76
CA LYS A 125 18.10 -9.54 -3.73
C LYS A 125 17.89 -10.44 -2.53
N GLU A 126 17.74 -9.85 -1.34
CA GLU A 126 17.47 -10.60 -0.11
C GLU A 126 16.18 -11.41 -0.19
N ALA A 127 15.17 -10.92 -0.92
CA ALA A 127 13.95 -11.69 -1.18
C ALA A 127 14.20 -12.94 -2.03
N LEU A 128 15.16 -12.91 -2.96
CA LEU A 128 15.56 -14.07 -3.77
C LEU A 128 16.39 -15.06 -2.95
N GLU A 129 17.28 -14.55 -2.09
CA GLU A 129 18.09 -15.35 -1.16
C GLU A 129 17.18 -16.07 -0.14
N THR A 130 16.24 -15.33 0.47
CA THR A 130 15.19 -15.89 1.35
C THR A 130 14.33 -16.93 0.62
N ALA A 131 13.98 -16.70 -0.66
CA ALA A 131 13.18 -17.67 -1.43
C ALA A 131 13.95 -18.98 -1.71
N ALA A 132 15.28 -18.91 -1.84
CA ALA A 132 16.14 -20.08 -1.98
C ALA A 132 16.33 -20.83 -0.65
N GLU A 133 16.44 -20.10 0.46
CA GLU A 133 16.70 -20.65 1.80
C GLU A 133 15.70 -20.14 2.85
N PRO A 134 14.40 -20.46 2.76
CA PRO A 134 13.37 -19.88 3.64
C PRO A 134 13.50 -20.27 5.12
N GLY A 135 14.36 -21.25 5.43
CA GLY A 135 14.69 -21.66 6.79
C GLY A 135 15.80 -20.83 7.45
N ASP A 136 16.52 -20.00 6.70
CA ASP A 136 17.54 -19.12 7.26
C ASP A 136 16.91 -17.82 7.78
N LEU A 137 16.96 -17.63 9.10
CA LEU A 137 16.39 -16.46 9.76
C LEU A 137 17.18 -15.17 9.52
N SER A 138 18.46 -15.23 9.14
CA SER A 138 19.22 -14.00 8.82
C SER A 138 18.66 -13.30 7.59
N GLU A 139 18.30 -14.05 6.56
CA GLU A 139 17.74 -13.51 5.31
C GLU A 139 16.41 -12.76 5.55
N TRP A 140 15.56 -13.30 6.44
CA TRP A 140 14.36 -12.60 6.89
C TRP A 140 14.66 -11.32 7.68
N ALA A 141 15.73 -11.33 8.47
CA ALA A 141 16.17 -10.16 9.23
C ALA A 141 16.70 -9.06 8.30
N ASP A 142 17.48 -9.42 7.28
CA ASP A 142 17.99 -8.49 6.28
C ASP A 142 16.85 -7.82 5.50
N MET A 143 15.85 -8.59 5.05
CA MET A 143 14.64 -8.00 4.48
C MET A 143 13.96 -7.00 5.43
N GLN A 144 13.89 -7.32 6.73
CA GLN A 144 13.24 -6.46 7.70
C GLN A 144 14.00 -5.15 7.92
N PHE A 145 15.34 -5.21 8.01
CA PHE A 145 16.21 -4.05 8.15
C PHE A 145 16.16 -3.14 6.93
N LEU A 146 16.23 -3.71 5.72
CA LEU A 146 16.17 -2.96 4.47
C LEU A 146 14.81 -2.29 4.27
N LEU A 147 13.71 -2.95 4.65
CA LEU A 147 12.38 -2.36 4.57
C LEU A 147 12.22 -1.18 5.55
N TRP A 148 12.68 -1.30 6.78
CA TRP A 148 12.66 -0.19 7.75
C TRP A 148 13.52 0.98 7.28
N ASP A 149 14.70 0.70 6.75
CA ASP A 149 15.61 1.75 6.26
C ASP A 149 15.00 2.51 5.07
N ALA A 150 14.40 1.78 4.13
CA ALA A 150 13.68 2.36 3.00
C ALA A 150 12.52 3.25 3.45
N GLN A 151 11.68 2.78 4.38
CA GLN A 151 10.54 3.54 4.92
C GLN A 151 11.01 4.83 5.60
N ARG A 152 12.00 4.73 6.48
CA ARG A 152 12.59 5.85 7.21
C ARG A 152 13.18 6.89 6.25
N ARG A 153 13.99 6.45 5.28
CA ARG A 153 14.62 7.33 4.26
C ARG A 153 13.60 7.96 3.30
N ALA A 154 12.43 7.34 3.14
CA ALA A 154 11.29 7.92 2.42
C ALA A 154 10.44 8.89 3.26
N GLY A 155 10.75 9.07 4.55
CA GLY A 155 9.98 9.89 5.47
C GLY A 155 8.59 9.33 5.81
N ILE A 156 8.40 8.00 5.66
CA ILE A 156 7.13 7.33 5.94
C ILE A 156 7.04 7.03 7.44
N SER A 157 6.01 7.55 8.11
CA SER A 157 5.75 7.28 9.52
C SER A 157 5.02 5.94 9.73
N ASP A 158 5.12 5.39 10.94
CA ASP A 158 4.43 4.17 11.34
C ASP A 158 2.91 4.30 11.19
N GLU A 159 2.34 5.47 11.47
CA GLU A 159 0.91 5.75 11.29
C GLU A 159 0.53 5.75 9.81
N GLN A 160 1.35 6.36 8.96
CA GLN A 160 1.10 6.44 7.51
C GLN A 160 1.13 5.04 6.88
N ILE A 161 2.16 4.24 7.16
CA ILE A 161 2.24 2.88 6.62
C ILE A 161 1.13 1.98 7.19
N THR A 162 0.79 2.11 8.47
CA THR A 162 -0.30 1.33 9.08
C THR A 162 -1.63 1.65 8.43
N LEU A 163 -1.94 2.93 8.20
CA LEU A 163 -3.16 3.33 7.50
C LEU A 163 -3.19 2.76 6.07
N ALA A 164 -2.08 2.90 5.33
CA ALA A 164 -1.96 2.36 3.98
C ALA A 164 -2.15 0.83 3.94
N MET A 165 -1.63 0.10 4.95
CA MET A 165 -1.82 -1.35 5.09
C MET A 165 -3.30 -1.71 5.34
N VAL A 166 -4.01 -0.95 6.20
CA VAL A 166 -5.45 -1.16 6.47
C VAL A 166 -6.28 -0.97 5.20
N GLU A 167 -6.05 0.13 4.49
CA GLU A 167 -6.75 0.43 3.24
C GLU A 167 -6.45 -0.61 2.16
N LYS A 168 -5.17 -0.96 1.99
CA LYS A 168 -4.75 -1.96 1.01
C LYS A 168 -5.32 -3.34 1.31
N LEU A 169 -5.39 -3.73 2.58
CA LEU A 169 -6.00 -5.00 3.00
C LEU A 169 -7.49 -5.04 2.67
N ALA A 170 -8.22 -3.94 2.88
CA ALA A 170 -9.63 -3.84 2.53
C ALA A 170 -9.87 -3.99 1.02
N VAL A 171 -9.00 -3.41 0.19
CA VAL A 171 -9.03 -3.60 -1.28
C VAL A 171 -8.72 -5.05 -1.64
N ASN A 172 -7.68 -5.66 -1.06
CA ASN A 172 -7.26 -7.02 -1.39
C ASN A 172 -8.34 -8.08 -1.04
N LYS A 173 -9.09 -7.88 0.05
CA LYS A 173 -10.21 -8.75 0.46
C LYS A 173 -11.41 -8.74 -0.50
N LYS A 174 -11.55 -7.68 -1.33
CA LYS A 174 -12.63 -7.55 -2.31
C LYS A 174 -12.26 -8.09 -3.70
N ARG A 175 -11.02 -8.52 -3.91
CA ARG A 175 -10.52 -8.99 -5.20
C ARG A 175 -10.80 -10.49 -5.37
N GLU A 176 -10.85 -10.90 -6.63
CA GLU A 176 -10.83 -12.30 -7.02
C GLU A 176 -9.37 -12.77 -7.18
N TRP A 177 -9.11 -13.98 -6.69
CA TRP A 177 -7.79 -14.58 -6.65
C TRP A 177 -7.82 -15.97 -7.30
N PRO A 178 -6.78 -16.34 -8.05
CA PRO A 178 -6.66 -17.68 -8.63
C PRO A 178 -6.40 -18.74 -7.55
N GLU A 179 -6.66 -20.00 -7.91
CA GLU A 179 -6.45 -21.16 -7.04
C GLU A 179 -5.03 -21.25 -6.44
N PRO A 180 -4.92 -21.72 -5.17
CA PRO A 180 -3.67 -22.08 -4.52
C PRO A 180 -2.68 -22.90 -5.38
N LYS A 181 -1.50 -22.33 -5.66
CA LYS A 181 -0.30 -22.98 -6.23
C LYS A 181 0.91 -22.65 -5.36
N ASP A 182 1.63 -23.67 -4.93
CA ASP A 182 2.81 -23.51 -4.08
C ASP A 182 4.01 -22.99 -4.89
N GLY A 183 4.88 -22.20 -4.25
CA GLY A 183 6.08 -21.62 -4.87
C GLY A 183 5.88 -20.49 -5.89
N GLU A 184 4.64 -20.23 -6.34
CA GLU A 184 4.36 -19.26 -7.41
C GLU A 184 3.68 -17.97 -6.90
N PRO A 185 4.07 -16.78 -7.40
CA PRO A 185 3.38 -15.53 -7.07
C PRO A 185 1.90 -15.55 -7.46
N ARG A 186 1.03 -15.06 -6.57
CA ARG A 186 -0.40 -14.88 -6.85
C ARG A 186 -0.70 -13.46 -7.28
N LEU A 187 -1.20 -13.31 -8.48
CA LEU A 187 -1.71 -12.04 -8.98
C LEU A 187 -3.24 -12.05 -8.98
N HIS A 188 -3.84 -10.96 -8.53
CA HIS A 188 -5.30 -10.77 -8.62
C HIS A 188 -5.76 -10.79 -10.07
N ILE A 189 -6.96 -11.33 -10.29
CA ILE A 189 -7.59 -11.33 -11.60
C ILE A 189 -7.97 -9.88 -11.93
N LYS A 190 -7.41 -9.35 -13.02
CA LYS A 190 -7.86 -8.10 -13.62
C LYS A 190 -8.85 -8.47 -14.71
N GLU A 191 -10.11 -8.03 -14.60
CA GLU A 191 -11.00 -8.03 -15.76
C GLU A 191 -10.30 -7.24 -16.87
N GLN A 192 -10.02 -7.90 -17.99
CA GLN A 192 -9.57 -7.16 -19.15
C GLN A 192 -10.75 -6.31 -19.61
N PRO A 193 -10.59 -4.98 -19.75
CA PRO A 193 -11.61 -4.20 -20.44
C PRO A 193 -11.86 -4.86 -21.80
N ALA A 194 -13.13 -5.00 -22.17
CA ALA A 194 -13.51 -5.59 -23.45
C ALA A 194 -12.64 -4.96 -24.55
N PRO A 195 -12.03 -5.77 -25.44
CA PRO A 195 -11.25 -5.24 -26.55
C PRO A 195 -12.09 -4.18 -27.27
N VAL A 196 -11.66 -2.92 -27.21
CA VAL A 196 -12.30 -1.82 -27.94
C VAL A 196 -11.90 -2.00 -29.39
N VAL A 197 -12.55 -2.96 -30.03
CA VAL A 197 -12.32 -3.31 -31.43
C VAL A 197 -13.47 -2.70 -32.20
N PRO A 198 -13.18 -1.89 -33.24
CA PRO A 198 -14.22 -1.28 -34.07
C PRO A 198 -15.18 -2.33 -34.66
N ASP A 199 -16.40 -1.89 -34.98
CA ASP A 199 -17.41 -2.76 -35.56
C ASP A 199 -16.96 -3.36 -36.91
N GLU A 200 -17.47 -4.54 -37.21
CA GLU A 200 -17.23 -5.21 -38.47
C GLU A 200 -17.92 -4.46 -39.62
N MET A 201 -17.21 -4.28 -40.73
CA MET A 201 -17.79 -3.65 -41.92
C MET A 201 -18.54 -4.68 -42.75
N ALA A 202 -19.79 -4.37 -43.09
CA ALA A 202 -20.59 -5.20 -43.98
C ALA A 202 -20.07 -5.14 -45.43
N THR A 203 -20.01 -6.29 -46.09
CA THR A 203 -19.78 -6.39 -47.54
C THR A 203 -21.10 -6.59 -48.28
N SER A 204 -21.33 -5.87 -49.39
CA SER A 204 -22.51 -6.00 -50.25
C SER A 204 -22.09 -6.15 -51.71
N ASP A 205 -22.91 -6.84 -52.51
CA ASP A 205 -22.67 -7.08 -53.93
C ASP A 205 -22.70 -5.78 -54.75
N ASP A 206 -23.49 -4.79 -54.34
CA ASP A 206 -23.61 -3.48 -54.97
C ASP A 206 -22.38 -2.57 -54.75
N MET A 207 -21.43 -3.00 -53.91
CA MET A 207 -20.21 -2.22 -53.67
C MET A 207 -19.21 -2.35 -54.82
N ASN A 208 -18.55 -1.23 -55.12
CA ASN A 208 -17.45 -1.23 -56.08
C ASN A 208 -16.22 -1.98 -55.53
N LEU A 209 -15.27 -2.28 -56.42
CA LEU A 209 -14.07 -3.06 -56.07
C LEU A 209 -13.28 -2.44 -54.92
N TYR A 210 -13.20 -1.11 -54.86
CA TYR A 210 -12.46 -0.38 -53.84
C TYR A 210 -13.12 -0.51 -52.45
N GLN A 211 -14.44 -0.33 -52.38
CA GLN A 211 -15.21 -0.46 -51.14
C GLN A 211 -15.14 -1.89 -50.57
N LYS A 212 -15.17 -2.90 -51.46
CA LYS A 212 -15.00 -4.31 -51.08
C LYS A 212 -13.61 -4.56 -50.49
N SER A 213 -12.55 -4.08 -51.14
CA SER A 213 -11.17 -4.22 -50.66
C SER A 213 -10.93 -3.50 -49.34
N PHE A 214 -11.53 -2.32 -49.15
CA PHE A 214 -11.43 -1.57 -47.88
C PHE A 214 -12.10 -2.32 -46.72
N ALA A 215 -13.34 -2.81 -46.91
CA ALA A 215 -14.05 -3.58 -45.89
C ALA A 215 -13.30 -4.88 -45.53
N GLN A 216 -12.71 -5.56 -46.53
CA GLN A 216 -11.89 -6.75 -46.31
C GLN A 216 -10.62 -6.44 -45.52
N GLY A 217 -9.89 -5.38 -45.87
CA GLY A 217 -8.70 -4.93 -45.13
C GLY A 217 -9.03 -4.53 -43.69
N TRP A 218 -10.13 -3.79 -43.49
CA TRP A 218 -10.65 -3.40 -42.19
C TRP A 218 -10.96 -4.62 -41.31
N ASN A 219 -11.73 -5.57 -41.85
CA ASN A 219 -12.12 -6.78 -41.13
C ASN A 219 -10.92 -7.71 -40.84
N ALA A 220 -9.90 -7.74 -41.72
CA ALA A 220 -8.66 -8.47 -41.49
C ALA A 220 -7.83 -7.87 -40.35
N CYS A 221 -7.67 -6.54 -40.33
CA CYS A 221 -7.00 -5.83 -39.23
C CYS A 221 -7.76 -6.00 -37.90
N ARG A 222 -9.09 -5.91 -37.92
CA ARG A 222 -9.97 -6.20 -36.79
C ARG A 222 -9.75 -7.63 -36.26
N ALA A 223 -9.70 -8.63 -37.14
CA ALA A 223 -9.47 -10.02 -36.77
C ALA A 223 -8.08 -10.21 -36.13
N ALA A 224 -7.04 -9.55 -36.66
CA ALA A 224 -5.70 -9.59 -36.07
C ALA A 224 -5.65 -8.96 -34.67
N MET A 225 -6.36 -7.85 -34.44
CA MET A 225 -6.48 -7.22 -33.12
C MET A 225 -7.17 -8.14 -32.10
N LEU A 226 -8.18 -8.91 -32.53
CA LEU A 226 -8.85 -9.91 -31.68
C LEU A 226 -7.97 -11.15 -31.42
N GLN A 227 -7.16 -11.58 -32.39
CA GLN A 227 -6.25 -12.73 -32.24
C GLN A 227 -5.01 -12.41 -31.39
N GLY A 228 -4.50 -11.18 -31.43
CA GLY A 228 -3.36 -10.71 -30.61
C GLY A 228 -3.66 -10.59 -29.11
N GLY A 229 -4.91 -10.78 -28.70
CA GLY A 229 -5.36 -10.75 -27.29
C GLY A 229 -5.14 -12.04 -26.50
N GLN A 230 -4.38 -13.02 -27.00
CA GLN A 230 -4.06 -14.22 -26.23
C GLN A 230 -3.23 -13.88 -24.97
N PRO A 231 -3.49 -14.54 -23.83
CA PRO A 231 -2.81 -14.23 -22.57
C PRO A 231 -1.35 -14.67 -22.65
N VAL A 232 -0.44 -13.72 -22.80
CA VAL A 232 0.99 -13.92 -22.55
C VAL A 232 1.20 -14.20 -21.06
N SER A 233 1.82 -15.34 -20.72
CA SER A 233 1.98 -15.82 -19.34
C SER A 233 3.01 -15.02 -18.52
N ASN A 234 3.77 -14.11 -19.14
CA ASN A 234 4.87 -13.39 -18.50
C ASN A 234 4.61 -11.88 -18.63
N ARG A 235 4.09 -11.25 -17.57
CA ARG A 235 3.67 -9.84 -17.56
C ARG A 235 4.51 -8.97 -16.61
N ASP A 236 5.77 -9.32 -16.40
CA ASP A 236 6.68 -8.53 -15.54
C ASP A 236 7.47 -7.44 -16.28
N GLU A 237 7.28 -7.23 -17.59
CA GLU A 237 7.96 -6.12 -18.31
C GLU A 237 7.08 -5.23 -19.20
N LEU A 238 5.76 -5.30 -19.13
CA LEU A 238 4.92 -4.25 -19.73
C LEU A 238 3.84 -3.79 -18.76
N SER A 239 4.17 -2.77 -17.96
CA SER A 239 3.18 -1.71 -17.75
C SER A 239 2.72 -1.26 -19.12
N SER A 240 1.47 -1.55 -19.51
CA SER A 240 0.90 -0.92 -20.70
C SER A 240 1.15 0.58 -20.56
N PRO A 241 1.95 1.20 -21.44
CA PRO A 241 2.27 2.60 -21.28
C PRO A 241 0.95 3.36 -21.33
N VAL A 242 0.65 4.10 -20.26
CA VAL A 242 -0.44 5.08 -20.28
C VAL A 242 -0.05 6.08 -21.37
N ILE A 243 -0.71 5.98 -22.52
CA ILE A 243 -0.49 6.87 -23.65
C ILE A 243 -0.95 8.25 -23.18
N PRO A 244 -0.08 9.28 -23.15
CA PRO A 244 -0.48 10.60 -22.68
C PRO A 244 -1.62 11.17 -23.53
N ASP A 245 -2.49 11.97 -22.90
CA ASP A 245 -3.61 12.64 -23.59
C ASP A 245 -3.10 13.38 -24.84
N GLY A 246 -3.70 13.06 -25.98
CA GLY A 246 -3.35 13.64 -27.29
C GLY A 246 -2.40 12.80 -28.16
N TYR A 247 -1.89 11.66 -27.68
CA TYR A 247 -1.05 10.76 -28.47
C TYR A 247 -1.89 9.66 -29.16
N ALA A 248 -1.58 9.36 -30.43
CA ALA A 248 -2.27 8.37 -31.26
C ALA A 248 -1.45 7.06 -31.40
N LEU A 249 -2.11 5.90 -31.42
CA LEU A 249 -1.48 4.60 -31.66
C LEU A 249 -1.08 4.42 -33.13
N VAL A 250 0.10 4.94 -33.46
CA VAL A 250 0.83 4.61 -34.68
C VAL A 250 2.18 3.99 -34.31
N PRO A 251 2.78 3.16 -35.17
CA PRO A 251 4.17 2.72 -34.97
C PRO A 251 5.11 3.91 -34.76
N ILE A 252 6.07 3.85 -33.84
CA ILE A 252 7.06 4.95 -33.70
C ILE A 252 7.96 5.00 -34.95
N VAL A 253 8.17 3.85 -35.58
CA VAL A 253 8.88 3.68 -36.84
C VAL A 253 7.95 2.93 -37.79
N PRO A 254 7.67 3.46 -39.00
CA PRO A 254 6.88 2.75 -40.00
C PRO A 254 7.52 1.39 -40.31
N THR A 255 6.70 0.34 -40.40
CA THR A 255 7.22 -0.97 -40.82
C THR A 255 7.62 -0.94 -42.29
N GLU A 256 8.53 -1.82 -42.70
CA GLU A 256 8.94 -1.95 -44.11
C GLU A 256 7.74 -2.14 -45.05
N TYR A 257 6.77 -2.95 -44.64
CA TYR A 257 5.53 -3.16 -45.39
C TYR A 257 4.73 -1.87 -45.59
N MET A 258 4.65 -1.02 -44.55
CA MET A 258 3.94 0.26 -44.64
C MET A 258 4.66 1.26 -45.55
N VAL A 259 5.99 1.24 -45.53
CA VAL A 259 6.82 2.06 -46.41
C VAL A 259 6.63 1.64 -47.86
N ILE A 260 6.65 0.34 -48.16
CA ILE A 260 6.45 -0.21 -49.50
C ILE A 260 5.06 0.12 -50.03
N ASN A 261 3.99 -0.16 -49.27
CA ASN A 261 2.63 0.16 -49.70
C ASN A 261 2.40 1.67 -49.84
N GLY A 262 3.04 2.48 -48.99
CA GLY A 262 3.06 3.93 -49.13
C GLY A 262 3.67 4.37 -50.45
N PHE A 263 4.83 3.81 -50.84
CA PHE A 263 5.48 4.08 -52.12
C PHE A 263 4.64 3.65 -53.34
N GLU A 264 3.91 2.55 -53.21
CA GLU A 264 3.08 1.98 -54.28
C GLU A 264 1.68 2.59 -54.36
N SER A 265 1.24 3.33 -53.33
CA SER A 265 -0.03 4.04 -53.34
C SER A 265 -0.08 5.17 -54.36
N GLU A 266 -1.26 5.72 -54.66
CA GLU A 266 -1.43 6.99 -55.36
C GLU A 266 -2.49 7.82 -54.63
N PRO A 267 -2.27 9.13 -54.42
CA PRO A 267 -3.32 9.97 -53.88
C PRO A 267 -4.51 9.98 -54.84
N ASP A 268 -5.70 10.19 -54.31
CA ASP A 268 -6.93 10.28 -55.09
C ASP A 268 -7.45 11.73 -55.00
N PRO A 269 -7.75 12.40 -56.14
CA PRO A 269 -8.27 13.76 -56.17
C PRO A 269 -9.59 13.95 -55.39
N HIS A 270 -10.35 12.87 -55.17
CA HIS A 270 -11.59 12.89 -54.43
C HIS A 270 -11.38 12.93 -52.90
N PHE A 271 -10.24 12.42 -52.42
CA PHE A 271 -9.95 12.26 -50.99
C PHE A 271 -8.80 13.17 -50.50
N SER A 272 -8.13 13.88 -51.42
CA SER A 272 -7.00 14.77 -51.12
C SER A 272 -7.39 16.23 -51.36
N ASP A 273 -6.91 17.13 -50.52
CA ASP A 273 -7.10 18.56 -50.75
C ASP A 273 -6.43 18.98 -52.07
N GLU A 274 -7.04 19.92 -52.80
CA GLU A 274 -6.55 20.39 -54.12
C GLU A 274 -5.08 20.84 -54.08
N LYS A 275 -4.66 21.44 -52.96
CA LYS A 275 -3.27 21.83 -52.72
C LYS A 275 -2.32 20.62 -52.59
N VAL A 276 -2.76 19.57 -51.90
CA VAL A 276 -1.99 18.32 -51.74
C VAL A 276 -1.83 17.63 -53.10
N TRP A 277 -2.88 17.66 -53.92
CA TRP A 277 -2.84 17.13 -55.28
C TRP A 277 -1.87 17.90 -56.17
N ALA A 278 -1.95 19.23 -56.19
CA ALA A 278 -1.05 20.07 -56.97
C ALA A 278 0.43 19.92 -56.55
N GLU A 279 0.70 19.82 -55.25
CA GLU A 279 2.05 19.54 -54.73
C GLU A 279 2.57 18.16 -55.17
N TYR A 280 1.69 17.15 -55.18
CA TYR A 280 2.05 15.79 -55.62
C TYR A 280 2.35 15.72 -57.12
N GLU A 281 1.55 16.37 -57.97
CA GLU A 281 1.76 16.41 -59.42
C GLU A 281 3.04 17.17 -59.81
N ALA A 282 3.43 18.17 -59.04
CA ALA A 282 4.66 18.93 -59.27
C ALA A 282 5.94 18.13 -58.92
N LEU A 283 5.82 17.01 -58.21
CA LEU A 283 6.94 16.15 -57.84
C LEU A 283 7.20 15.08 -58.90
N SER A 284 8.47 14.67 -59.04
CA SER A 284 8.87 13.60 -59.95
C SER A 284 9.89 12.64 -59.30
N GLY A 285 10.04 11.45 -59.89
CA GLY A 285 10.98 10.42 -59.44
C GLY A 285 10.82 10.01 -57.97
N CYS A 286 11.94 9.77 -57.28
CA CYS A 286 11.94 9.30 -55.89
C CYS A 286 11.25 10.26 -54.91
N ARG A 287 11.22 11.57 -55.20
CA ARG A 287 10.53 12.56 -54.36
C ARG A 287 9.02 12.38 -54.42
N ARG A 288 8.48 12.07 -55.61
CA ARG A 288 7.07 11.78 -55.78
C ARG A 288 6.69 10.52 -55.02
N ALA A 289 7.50 9.47 -55.10
CA ALA A 289 7.29 8.21 -54.39
C ALA A 289 7.32 8.39 -52.86
N ALA A 290 8.32 9.11 -52.33
CA ALA A 290 8.43 9.38 -50.90
C ALA A 290 7.24 10.17 -50.35
N ARG A 291 6.74 11.13 -51.14
CA ARG A 291 5.55 11.91 -50.78
C ARG A 291 4.31 11.04 -50.58
N ARG A 292 4.18 9.91 -51.28
CA ARG A 292 3.05 8.98 -51.12
C ARG A 292 3.07 8.29 -49.77
N ALA A 293 4.25 7.80 -49.37
CA ALA A 293 4.44 7.21 -48.04
C ALA A 293 4.19 8.23 -46.91
N GLU A 294 4.61 9.48 -47.08
CA GLU A 294 4.31 10.57 -46.14
C GLU A 294 2.80 10.84 -46.02
N LEU A 295 2.07 10.87 -47.14
CA LEU A 295 0.63 11.12 -47.15
C LEU A 295 -0.14 9.96 -46.50
N CYS A 296 0.23 8.71 -46.78
CA CYS A 296 -0.33 7.54 -46.10
C CYS A 296 -0.08 7.61 -44.58
N TRP A 297 1.15 7.96 -44.17
CA TRP A 297 1.49 8.12 -42.77
C TRP A 297 0.64 9.20 -42.08
N ALA A 298 0.51 10.37 -42.69
CA ALA A 298 -0.30 11.46 -42.17
C ALA A 298 -1.78 11.08 -42.06
N ALA A 299 -2.32 10.34 -43.04
CA ALA A 299 -3.68 9.83 -43.00
C ALA A 299 -3.89 8.83 -41.85
N MET A 300 -2.92 7.94 -41.61
CA MET A 300 -2.97 7.00 -40.48
C MET A 300 -2.98 7.72 -39.12
N ILE A 301 -2.15 8.76 -38.94
CA ILE A 301 -2.16 9.60 -37.73
C ILE A 301 -3.52 10.26 -37.53
N LYS A 302 -4.13 10.76 -38.60
CA LYS A 302 -5.44 11.44 -38.56
C LYS A 302 -6.59 10.49 -38.24
N ALA A 303 -6.54 9.27 -38.76
CA ALA A 303 -7.55 8.23 -38.57
C ALA A 303 -7.35 7.40 -37.28
N ALA A 304 -6.22 7.55 -36.61
CA ALA A 304 -5.93 6.82 -35.39
C ALA A 304 -6.99 7.12 -34.30
N PRO A 305 -7.44 6.09 -33.55
CA PRO A 305 -8.41 6.26 -32.48
C PRO A 305 -7.93 7.28 -31.45
N LYS A 306 -8.78 8.25 -31.12
CA LYS A 306 -8.56 9.18 -30.01
C LYS A 306 -9.23 8.60 -28.77
N GLN A 307 -8.60 8.70 -27.61
CA GLN A 307 -9.26 8.35 -26.36
C GLN A 307 -10.44 9.31 -26.13
N GLU A 308 -11.62 8.77 -25.81
CA GLU A 308 -12.69 9.58 -25.23
C GLU A 308 -12.22 10.03 -23.84
N GLY A 309 -12.22 11.34 -23.61
CA GLY A 309 -11.73 11.92 -22.36
C GLY A 309 -12.41 11.27 -21.16
N ASN A 310 -11.60 10.73 -20.26
CA ASN A 310 -12.04 10.05 -19.05
C ASN A 310 -12.64 11.09 -18.08
N ASN A 311 -13.90 11.48 -18.29
CA ASN A 311 -14.69 12.20 -17.30
C ASN A 311 -15.26 11.18 -16.30
N GLY A 312 -14.45 10.85 -15.29
CA GLY A 312 -14.81 9.97 -14.17
C GLY A 312 -13.78 10.02 -13.06
#